data_AF-A0A7S2Q6S8-F1
#
_entry.id   AF-A0A7S2Q6S8-F1
#
_cell.length_a   1.000
_cell.length_b   1.000
_cell.length_c   1.000
_cell.angle_alpha   90.00
_cell.angle_beta   90.00
_cell.angle_gamma   90.00
#
_symmetry.space_group_name_H-M   'P 1'
#
loop_
_entity.id
_entity.type
_entity.pdbx_description
1 polymer ?
#
loop_
_entity_poly.entity_id
_entity_poly.type
_entity_poly.pdbx_seq_one_letter_code
_entity_poly.pdbx_strand_id
1 'polypeptide(L)'
;AMLSRRLRLVGPLLDLLNPKVYLNFTRQMSFELAEVSQQLYQLRAEGRLPDERCALGVDDEDQDPQDVRAAARCNRLVQQSVTYYGRFIETYHEHGKVPAKVDDDSTRAYITARLNRARLRTKMRGLGRDDQVEAHKLALREYEWILDYGRRHPEVATKPEIGLATELKLCEELAGMLPARLSNLAARR
;
A
#
# COMPACT_ATOMS: atom_id res chain seq x y z
N ALA A 1 11.23 16.19 -8.98
CA ALA A 1 12.42 16.68 -8.23
C ALA A 1 12.16 16.87 -6.73
N MET A 2 11.16 17.67 -6.32
CA MET A 2 10.91 17.96 -4.88
C MET A 2 10.52 16.72 -4.05
N LEU A 3 9.62 15.87 -4.57
CA LEU A 3 9.19 14.63 -3.91
C LEU A 3 10.36 13.65 -3.67
N SER A 4 11.19 13.42 -4.69
CA SER A 4 12.37 12.55 -4.60
C SER A 4 13.40 13.06 -3.59
N ARG A 5 13.58 14.38 -3.49
CA ARG A 5 14.46 15.00 -2.49
C ARG A 5 13.93 14.78 -1.08
N ARG A 6 12.62 14.92 -0.86
CA ARG A 6 11.98 14.64 0.44
C ARG A 6 12.21 13.19 0.88
N LEU A 7 11.96 12.23 -0.01
CA LEU A 7 12.19 10.81 0.27
C LEU A 7 13.64 10.52 0.67
N ARG A 8 14.61 11.12 -0.04
CA ARG A 8 16.04 10.93 0.20
C ARG A 8 16.53 11.54 1.52
N LEU A 9 15.97 12.68 1.92
CA LEU A 9 16.42 13.40 3.12
C LEU A 9 15.69 12.95 4.38
N VAL A 10 14.38 12.68 4.29
CA VAL A 10 13.54 12.36 5.45
C VAL A 10 13.52 10.86 5.75
N GLY A 11 13.62 10.00 4.72
CA GLY A 11 13.63 8.55 4.90
C GLY A 11 14.67 8.05 5.92
N PRO A 12 15.96 8.40 5.78
CA PRO A 12 16.99 7.97 6.73
C PRO A 12 16.81 8.50 8.16
N LEU A 13 16.17 9.67 8.32
CA LEU A 13 15.90 10.23 9.65
C LEU A 13 14.93 9.37 10.45
N LEU A 14 13.99 8.71 9.76
CA LEU A 14 13.04 7.80 10.41
C LEU A 14 13.75 6.60 11.06
N ASP A 15 14.86 6.15 10.48
CA ASP A 15 15.66 5.04 11.04
C ASP A 15 16.52 5.46 12.24
N LEU A 16 16.77 6.77 12.40
CA LEU A 16 17.56 7.32 13.51
C LEU A 16 16.70 7.71 14.72
N LEU A 17 15.38 7.81 14.54
CA LEU A 17 14.46 8.23 15.59
C LEU A 17 14.04 7.05 16.46
N ASN A 18 13.97 7.28 17.78
CA ASN A 18 13.37 6.32 18.68
C ASN A 18 11.83 6.38 18.55
N PRO A 19 11.16 5.34 18.02
CA PRO A 19 9.74 5.37 17.73
C PRO A 19 8.87 5.42 19.00
N LYS A 20 9.40 5.05 20.17
CA LYS A 20 8.65 5.12 21.44
C LYS A 20 8.60 6.54 21.99
N VAL A 21 9.69 7.29 21.84
CA VAL A 21 9.79 8.68 22.32
C VAL A 21 9.13 9.63 21.34
N TYR A 22 9.33 9.40 20.04
CA TYR A 22 8.84 10.27 18.96
C TYR A 22 7.70 9.61 18.18
N LEU A 23 6.73 9.02 18.87
CA LEU A 23 5.67 8.21 18.26
C LEU A 23 4.86 9.00 17.21
N ASN A 24 4.39 10.19 17.57
CA ASN A 24 3.58 11.02 16.66
C ASN A 24 4.37 11.47 15.43
N PHE A 25 5.64 11.85 15.61
CA PHE A 25 6.52 12.18 14.48
C PHE A 25 6.79 10.95 13.60
N THR A 26 7.00 9.78 14.20
CA THR A 26 7.20 8.52 13.48
C THR A 26 5.97 8.19 12.65
N ARG A 27 4.76 8.33 13.22
CA ARG A 27 3.49 8.16 12.53
C ARG A 27 3.38 9.13 11.34
N GLN A 28 3.52 10.43 11.61
CA GLN A 28 3.39 11.46 10.60
C GLN A 28 4.38 11.25 9.44
N MET A 29 5.67 11.09 9.73
CA MET A 29 6.68 10.90 8.69
C MET A 29 6.51 9.59 7.93
N SER A 30 6.14 8.50 8.60
CA SER A 30 5.86 7.23 7.92
C SER A 30 4.70 7.38 6.94
N PHE A 31 3.61 8.02 7.35
CA PHE A 31 2.46 8.25 6.48
C PHE A 31 2.83 9.16 5.29
N GLU A 32 3.48 10.29 5.55
CA GLU A 32 3.91 11.24 4.51
C GLU A 32 4.89 10.60 3.51
N LEU A 33 5.86 9.82 3.98
CA LEU A 33 6.81 9.11 3.11
C LEU A 33 6.13 8.05 2.26
N ALA A 34 5.10 7.38 2.81
CA ALA A 34 4.29 6.44 2.07
C ALA A 34 3.51 7.13 0.94
N GLU A 35 2.86 8.26 1.23
CA GLU A 35 2.14 9.06 0.24
C GLU A 35 3.07 9.64 -0.84
N VAL A 36 4.24 10.17 -0.45
CA VAL A 36 5.24 10.69 -1.39
C VAL A 36 5.72 9.59 -2.34
N SER A 37 5.96 8.38 -1.82
CA SER A 37 6.37 7.23 -2.63
C SER A 37 5.26 6.78 -3.57
N GLN A 38 4.01 6.78 -3.10
CA GLN A 38 2.83 6.48 -3.90
C GLN A 38 2.60 7.51 -5.01
N GLN A 39 2.75 8.81 -4.71
CA GLN A 39 2.64 9.89 -5.70
C GLN A 39 3.73 9.79 -6.75
N LEU A 40 4.98 9.49 -6.35
CA LEU A 40 6.08 9.25 -7.29
C LEU A 40 5.79 8.07 -8.21
N TYR A 41 5.26 6.96 -7.66
CA TYR A 41 4.82 5.83 -8.46
C TYR A 41 3.75 6.25 -9.48
N GLN A 42 2.73 7.00 -9.04
CA GLN A 42 1.64 7.44 -9.91
C GLN A 42 2.14 8.35 -11.05
N LEU A 43 2.98 9.34 -10.73
CA LEU A 43 3.58 10.22 -11.74
C LEU A 43 4.42 9.43 -12.75
N ARG A 44 5.09 8.37 -12.30
CA ARG A 44 5.85 7.48 -13.18
C ARG A 44 4.95 6.62 -14.07
N ALA A 45 3.90 6.05 -13.50
CA ALA A 45 2.91 5.27 -14.23
C ALA A 45 2.19 6.12 -15.30
N GLU A 46 1.92 7.40 -15.00
CA GLU A 46 1.34 8.37 -15.94
C GLU A 46 2.34 8.90 -16.98
N GLY A 47 3.63 8.56 -16.88
CA GLY A 47 4.68 9.04 -17.79
C GLY A 47 4.99 10.54 -17.65
N ARG A 48 4.69 11.12 -16.47
CA ARG A 48 4.90 12.56 -16.18
C ARG A 48 6.28 12.86 -15.61
N LEU A 49 7.11 11.85 -15.39
CA LEU A 49 8.50 12.00 -14.98
C LEU A 49 9.43 11.81 -16.19
N PRO A 50 10.52 12.59 -16.29
CA PRO A 50 11.59 12.30 -17.24
C PRO A 50 12.20 10.93 -16.91
N ASP A 51 12.54 10.17 -17.94
CA ASP A 51 12.92 8.75 -17.89
C ASP A 51 11.79 7.78 -17.48
N GLU A 52 11.07 7.36 -18.53
CA GLU A 52 10.36 6.09 -18.70
C GLU A 52 9.04 5.90 -17.94
N ARG A 53 8.01 5.55 -18.72
CA ARG A 53 6.72 5.05 -18.25
C ARG A 53 6.91 3.71 -17.52
N CYS A 54 6.07 3.42 -16.54
CA CYS A 54 5.92 2.02 -16.10
C CYS A 54 5.40 1.22 -17.30
N ALA A 55 6.10 0.16 -17.69
CA ALA A 55 5.64 -0.71 -18.76
C ALA A 55 4.25 -1.26 -18.41
N LEU A 56 3.26 -1.01 -19.28
CA LEU A 56 1.85 -1.32 -19.04
C LEU A 56 1.47 -2.77 -19.43
N GLY A 57 2.41 -3.58 -19.91
CA GLY A 57 2.14 -4.89 -20.51
C GLY A 57 3.17 -5.99 -20.21
N VAL A 58 3.77 -6.02 -19.01
CA VAL A 58 4.81 -7.01 -18.64
C VAL A 58 4.22 -8.35 -18.13
N ASP A 59 2.96 -8.65 -18.47
CA ASP A 59 2.27 -9.86 -17.99
C ASP A 59 2.28 -11.00 -19.04
N ASP A 60 3.00 -10.83 -20.16
CA ASP A 60 3.22 -11.84 -21.22
C ASP A 60 4.62 -12.48 -21.11
N GLU A 61 4.81 -13.65 -21.74
CA GLU A 61 6.02 -14.48 -21.67
C GLU A 61 7.20 -13.92 -22.48
N ASP A 62 6.93 -13.13 -23.53
CA ASP A 62 7.93 -12.47 -24.38
C ASP A 62 8.22 -11.04 -23.87
N GLN A 63 8.94 -10.94 -22.76
CA GLN A 63 9.23 -9.66 -22.11
C GLN A 63 10.46 -8.97 -22.71
N ASP A 64 10.29 -7.74 -23.19
CA ASP A 64 11.44 -6.87 -23.50
C ASP A 64 12.23 -6.60 -22.21
N PRO A 65 13.55 -6.86 -22.16
CA PRO A 65 14.40 -6.53 -21.01
C PRO A 65 14.33 -5.06 -20.57
N GLN A 66 13.93 -4.15 -21.45
CA GLN A 66 13.69 -2.74 -21.12
C GLN A 66 12.41 -2.55 -20.30
N ASP A 67 11.34 -3.27 -20.63
CA ASP A 67 10.05 -3.22 -19.93
C ASP A 67 10.13 -3.81 -18.53
N VAL A 68 10.89 -4.91 -18.38
CA VAL A 68 11.17 -5.51 -17.07
C VAL A 68 11.92 -4.52 -16.17
N ARG A 69 12.92 -3.83 -16.71
CA ARG A 69 13.68 -2.80 -15.98
C ARG A 69 12.80 -1.61 -15.60
N ALA A 70 11.89 -1.19 -16.47
CA ALA A 70 10.93 -0.13 -16.18
C ALA A 70 9.94 -0.54 -15.08
N ALA A 71 9.39 -1.75 -15.14
CA ALA A 71 8.52 -2.30 -14.11
C ALA A 71 9.24 -2.41 -12.76
N ALA A 72 10.49 -2.89 -12.73
CA ALA A 72 11.29 -2.99 -11.50
C ALA A 72 11.49 -1.62 -10.82
N ARG A 73 11.73 -0.55 -11.59
CA ARG A 73 11.82 0.81 -11.04
C ARG A 73 10.51 1.27 -10.40
N CYS A 74 9.37 0.94 -11.01
CA CYS A 74 8.06 1.25 -10.46
C CYS A 74 7.75 0.41 -9.21
N ASN A 75 8.08 -0.89 -9.23
CA ASN A 75 7.93 -1.78 -8.09
C ASN A 75 8.74 -1.31 -6.88
N ARG A 76 9.93 -0.73 -7.09
CA ARG A 76 10.72 -0.15 -5.99
C ARG A 76 9.97 0.97 -5.26
N LEU A 77 9.28 1.85 -6.00
CA LEU A 77 8.47 2.93 -5.40
C LEU A 77 7.24 2.36 -4.65
N VAL A 78 6.62 1.33 -5.23
CA VAL A 78 5.52 0.60 -4.60
C VAL A 78 5.98 -0.05 -3.29
N GLN A 79 7.10 -0.78 -3.30
CA GLN A 79 7.67 -1.44 -2.12
C GLN A 79 8.04 -0.43 -1.04
N GLN A 80 8.62 0.71 -1.41
CA GLN A 80 8.90 1.81 -0.46
C GLN A 80 7.60 2.29 0.20
N SER A 81 6.57 2.57 -0.59
CA SER A 81 5.28 3.02 -0.05
C SER A 81 4.63 1.97 0.86
N VAL A 82 4.62 0.70 0.44
CA VAL A 82 4.13 -0.44 1.24
C VAL A 82 4.90 -0.55 2.57
N THR A 83 6.21 -0.35 2.56
CA THR A 83 7.08 -0.39 3.75
C THR A 83 6.72 0.74 4.71
N TYR A 84 6.60 1.98 4.22
CA TYR A 84 6.28 3.12 5.07
C TYR A 84 4.86 3.08 5.63
N TYR A 85 3.85 2.66 4.84
CA TYR A 85 2.52 2.38 5.39
C TYR A 85 2.58 1.27 6.44
N GLY A 86 3.40 0.24 6.24
CA GLY A 86 3.61 -0.82 7.22
C GLY A 86 4.16 -0.29 8.54
N ARG A 87 5.23 0.50 8.49
CA ARG A 87 5.80 1.17 9.66
C ARG A 87 4.75 2.02 10.39
N PHE A 88 3.95 2.79 9.65
CA PHE A 88 2.84 3.57 10.24
C PHE A 88 1.83 2.68 10.97
N ILE A 89 1.36 1.60 10.33
CA ILE A 89 0.37 0.66 10.90
C ILE A 89 0.93 0.00 12.18
N GLU A 90 2.20 -0.41 12.17
CA GLU A 90 2.87 -1.05 13.29
C GLU A 90 2.97 -0.14 14.52
N THR A 91 2.95 1.19 14.35
CA THR A 91 2.94 2.13 15.49
C THR A 91 1.67 2.06 16.34
N TYR A 92 0.61 1.39 15.87
CA TYR A 92 -0.63 1.16 16.62
C TYR A 92 -0.66 -0.23 17.27
N HIS A 93 0.36 -1.07 17.04
CA HIS A 93 0.39 -2.42 17.59
C HIS A 93 0.94 -2.40 19.00
N GLU A 94 0.14 -2.86 19.96
CA GLU A 94 0.56 -3.04 21.35
C GLU A 94 1.17 -4.43 21.50
N HIS A 95 2.42 -4.51 21.96
CA HIS A 95 3.16 -5.77 22.10
C HIS A 95 3.14 -6.64 20.82
N GLY A 96 3.18 -5.99 19.65
CA GLY A 96 3.16 -6.66 18.34
C GLY A 96 1.79 -7.17 17.90
N LYS A 97 0.74 -6.95 18.68
CA LYS A 97 -0.63 -7.36 18.35
C LYS A 97 -1.38 -6.23 17.65
N VAL A 98 -2.15 -6.59 16.63
CA VAL A 98 -3.07 -5.66 15.95
C VAL A 98 -4.10 -5.17 16.98
N PRO A 99 -4.32 -3.85 17.12
CA PRO A 99 -5.26 -3.32 18.09
C PRO A 99 -6.69 -3.78 17.77
N ALA A 100 -7.45 -4.12 18.81
CA ALA A 100 -8.87 -4.46 18.65
C ALA A 100 -9.68 -3.25 18.15
N LYS A 101 -9.30 -2.05 18.60
CA LYS A 101 -9.87 -0.75 18.25
C LYS A 101 -8.77 0.31 18.24
N VAL A 102 -8.82 1.20 17.27
CA VAL A 102 -8.01 2.42 17.18
C VAL A 102 -8.85 3.60 17.65
N ASP A 103 -8.23 4.65 18.18
CA ASP A 103 -8.92 5.89 18.53
C ASP A 103 -9.61 6.51 17.30
N ASP A 104 -10.74 7.19 17.52
CA ASP A 104 -11.55 7.72 16.42
C ASP A 104 -10.76 8.70 15.53
N ASP A 105 -9.92 9.55 16.14
CA ASP A 105 -9.09 10.55 15.46
C ASP A 105 -8.06 9.90 14.50
N SER A 106 -7.53 8.74 14.89
CA SER A 106 -6.54 8.00 14.09
C SER A 106 -7.15 6.92 13.20
N THR A 107 -8.41 6.53 13.43
CA THR A 107 -9.06 5.42 12.72
C THR A 107 -9.07 5.66 11.21
N ARG A 108 -9.40 6.88 10.77
CA ARG A 108 -9.39 7.23 9.34
C ARG A 108 -8.02 6.98 8.72
N ALA A 109 -6.96 7.51 9.32
CA ALA A 109 -5.60 7.37 8.82
C ALA A 109 -5.12 5.91 8.86
N TYR A 110 -5.47 5.18 9.93
CA TYR A 110 -5.14 3.77 10.09
C TYR A 110 -5.72 2.90 8.98
N ILE A 111 -7.03 2.98 8.75
CA ILE A 111 -7.70 2.21 7.69
C ILE A 111 -7.22 2.64 6.30
N THR A 112 -7.04 3.94 6.07
CA THR A 112 -6.52 4.47 4.80
C THR A 112 -5.13 3.91 4.48
N ALA A 113 -4.23 3.85 5.46
CA ALA A 113 -2.90 3.27 5.28
C ALA A 113 -2.99 1.78 4.89
N ARG A 114 -3.85 1.00 5.56
CA ARG A 114 -4.04 -0.43 5.22
C ARG A 114 -4.60 -0.62 3.82
N LEU A 115 -5.61 0.18 3.46
CA LEU A 115 -6.22 0.17 2.13
C LEU A 115 -5.19 0.52 1.05
N ASN A 116 -4.46 1.62 1.21
CA ASN A 116 -3.45 2.04 0.23
C ASN A 116 -2.33 1.02 0.11
N ARG A 117 -1.86 0.45 1.22
CA ARG A 117 -0.88 -0.65 1.25
C ARG A 117 -1.35 -1.86 0.43
N ALA A 118 -2.60 -2.26 0.59
CA ALA A 118 -3.19 -3.37 -0.16
C ALA A 118 -3.29 -3.07 -1.67
N ARG A 119 -3.81 -1.88 -2.02
CA ARG A 119 -3.94 -1.43 -3.42
C ARG A 119 -2.59 -1.39 -4.12
N LEU A 120 -1.57 -0.88 -3.45
CA LEU A 120 -0.22 -0.80 -3.98
C LEU A 120 0.37 -2.17 -4.27
N ARG A 121 0.15 -3.19 -3.41
CA ARG A 121 0.61 -4.55 -3.69
C ARG A 121 0.04 -5.11 -4.99
N THR A 122 -1.22 -4.82 -5.30
CA THR A 122 -1.86 -5.25 -6.56
C THR A 122 -1.36 -4.51 -7.81
N LYS A 123 -0.59 -3.43 -7.64
CA LYS A 123 -0.05 -2.61 -8.73
C LYS A 123 1.35 -3.02 -9.17
N MET A 124 2.00 -3.97 -8.48
CA MET A 124 3.29 -4.50 -8.90
C MET A 124 3.14 -5.33 -10.18
N ARG A 125 4.12 -5.20 -11.09
CA ARG A 125 4.15 -5.81 -12.44
C ARG A 125 5.50 -6.41 -12.74
N GLY A 126 5.59 -7.35 -13.67
CA GLY A 126 6.86 -8.00 -14.02
C GLY A 126 7.52 -8.72 -12.84
N LEU A 127 6.71 -9.12 -11.85
CA LEU A 127 7.13 -10.03 -10.79
C LEU A 127 7.07 -11.46 -11.32
N GLY A 128 7.85 -12.36 -10.72
CA GLY A 128 7.63 -13.79 -10.92
C GLY A 128 6.20 -14.15 -10.52
N ARG A 129 5.62 -15.19 -11.15
CA ARG A 129 4.23 -15.61 -10.90
C ARG A 129 3.94 -15.82 -9.41
N ASP A 130 4.85 -16.48 -8.70
CA ASP A 130 4.67 -16.79 -7.28
C ASP A 130 4.67 -15.51 -6.43
N ASP A 131 5.56 -14.55 -6.72
CA ASP A 131 5.61 -13.25 -6.07
C ASP A 131 4.34 -12.42 -6.37
N GLN A 132 3.82 -12.48 -7.60
CA GLN A 132 2.58 -11.81 -7.99
C GLN A 132 1.38 -12.39 -7.22
N VAL A 133 1.32 -13.72 -7.11
CA VAL A 133 0.29 -14.44 -6.34
C VAL A 133 0.37 -14.05 -4.86
N GLU A 134 1.56 -14.06 -4.24
CA GLU A 134 1.72 -13.69 -2.84
C GLU A 134 1.36 -12.21 -2.59
N ALA A 135 1.73 -11.30 -3.50
CA ALA A 135 1.33 -9.90 -3.41
C ALA A 135 -0.21 -9.73 -3.40
N HIS A 136 -0.91 -10.48 -4.26
CA HIS A 136 -2.37 -10.46 -4.33
C HIS A 136 -3.05 -11.11 -3.12
N LYS A 137 -2.49 -12.21 -2.58
CA LYS A 137 -2.97 -12.81 -1.32
C LYS A 137 -2.82 -11.86 -0.15
N LEU A 138 -1.68 -11.18 -0.03
CA LEU A 138 -1.45 -10.17 1.02
C LEU A 138 -2.41 -8.98 0.88
N ALA A 139 -2.76 -8.58 -0.34
CA ALA A 139 -3.77 -7.54 -0.54
C ALA A 139 -5.18 -8.02 -0.14
N LEU A 140 -5.56 -9.25 -0.51
CA LEU A 140 -6.85 -9.83 -0.14
C LEU A 140 -7.04 -9.89 1.39
N ARG A 141 -6.03 -10.40 2.11
CA ARG A 141 -6.05 -10.45 3.58
C ARG A 141 -6.27 -9.07 4.21
N GLU A 142 -5.72 -8.01 3.62
CA GLU A 142 -5.94 -6.65 4.12
C GLU A 142 -7.37 -6.17 3.88
N TYR A 143 -7.92 -6.39 2.69
CA TYR A 143 -9.30 -6.00 2.41
C TYR A 143 -10.28 -6.75 3.32
N GLU A 144 -10.10 -8.06 3.49
CA GLU A 144 -10.89 -8.87 4.42
C GLU A 144 -10.79 -8.35 5.86
N TRP A 145 -9.58 -8.01 6.31
CA TRP A 145 -9.38 -7.42 7.64
C TRP A 145 -10.09 -6.08 7.79
N ILE A 146 -10.05 -5.21 6.78
CA ILE A 146 -10.73 -3.89 6.80
C ILE A 146 -12.25 -4.09 6.88
N LEU A 147 -12.80 -5.04 6.12
CA LEU A 147 -14.23 -5.37 6.17
C LEU A 147 -14.65 -5.92 7.53
N ASP A 148 -13.86 -6.83 8.09
CA ASP A 148 -14.11 -7.35 9.44
C ASP A 148 -14.04 -6.24 10.50
N TYR A 149 -13.05 -5.35 10.42
CA TYR A 149 -12.94 -4.19 11.31
C TYR A 149 -14.16 -3.28 11.19
N GLY A 150 -14.61 -2.97 9.97
CA GLY A 150 -15.81 -2.14 9.74
C GLY A 150 -17.10 -2.79 10.25
N ARG A 151 -17.23 -4.12 10.19
CA ARG A 151 -18.37 -4.85 10.78
C ARG A 151 -18.38 -4.79 12.31
N ARG A 152 -17.20 -4.92 12.93
CA ARG A 152 -17.05 -4.86 14.39
C ARG A 152 -17.19 -3.44 14.94
N HIS A 153 -16.89 -2.43 14.12
CA HIS A 153 -16.90 -1.01 14.48
C HIS A 153 -17.74 -0.20 13.47
N PRO A 154 -19.09 -0.26 13.54
CA PRO A 154 -19.96 0.43 12.58
C PRO A 154 -19.72 1.94 12.50
N GLU A 155 -19.17 2.55 13.55
CA GLU A 155 -18.76 3.97 13.58
C GLU A 155 -17.79 4.34 12.45
N VAL A 156 -17.01 3.37 11.94
CA VAL A 156 -16.11 3.57 10.80
C VAL A 156 -16.87 4.08 9.57
N ALA A 157 -18.09 3.59 9.38
CA ALA A 157 -18.95 3.99 8.28
C ALA A 157 -19.88 5.15 8.64
N THR A 158 -20.38 5.20 9.89
CA THR A 158 -21.49 6.08 10.26
C THR A 158 -21.07 7.42 10.84
N LYS A 159 -19.89 7.53 11.48
CA LYS A 159 -19.40 8.81 12.02
C LYS A 159 -18.84 9.67 10.90
N PRO A 160 -19.29 10.93 10.72
CA PRO A 160 -18.78 11.82 9.68
C PRO A 160 -17.27 12.06 9.75
N GLU A 161 -16.70 12.11 10.96
CA GLU A 161 -15.27 12.37 11.19
C GLU A 161 -14.40 11.23 10.64
N ILE A 162 -14.87 9.99 10.73
CA ILE A 162 -14.20 8.81 10.15
C ILE A 162 -14.62 8.62 8.69
N GLY A 163 -15.92 8.50 8.43
CA GLY A 163 -16.55 8.63 7.12
C GLY A 163 -16.02 7.69 6.03
N LEU A 164 -15.76 6.41 6.34
CA LEU A 164 -15.13 5.45 5.43
C LEU A 164 -16.11 4.48 4.74
N ALA A 165 -17.39 4.83 4.64
CA ALA A 165 -18.41 3.97 4.03
C ALA A 165 -18.09 3.62 2.57
N THR A 166 -17.52 4.56 1.82
CA THR A 166 -17.14 4.36 0.41
C THR A 166 -15.95 3.42 0.29
N GLU A 167 -14.96 3.57 1.16
CA GLU A 167 -13.76 2.72 1.23
C GLU A 167 -14.11 1.28 1.61
N LEU A 168 -15.07 1.08 2.51
CA LEU A 168 -15.58 -0.25 2.86
C LEU A 168 -16.25 -0.92 1.65
N LYS A 169 -17.13 -0.21 0.93
CA LYS A 169 -17.74 -0.72 -0.31
C LYS A 169 -16.68 -1.09 -1.36
N LEU A 170 -15.67 -0.23 -1.53
CA LEU A 170 -14.55 -0.52 -2.43
C LEU A 170 -13.79 -1.78 -1.99
N CYS A 171 -13.59 -2.00 -0.68
CA CYS A 171 -12.98 -3.23 -0.17
C CYS A 171 -13.82 -4.46 -0.47
N GLU A 172 -15.16 -4.38 -0.40
CA GLU A 172 -16.06 -5.49 -0.76
C GLU A 172 -15.89 -5.89 -2.23
N GLU A 173 -15.90 -4.90 -3.13
CA GLU A 173 -15.67 -5.12 -4.56
C GLU A 173 -14.30 -5.75 -4.84
N LEU A 174 -13.24 -5.20 -4.24
CA LEU A 174 -11.87 -5.67 -4.43
C LEU A 174 -11.65 -7.08 -3.85
N ALA A 175 -12.21 -7.38 -2.68
CA ALA A 175 -12.17 -8.70 -2.08
C ALA A 175 -12.95 -9.73 -2.89
N GLY A 176 -14.06 -9.33 -3.53
CA GLY A 176 -14.82 -10.20 -4.44
C GLY A 176 -14.09 -10.54 -5.74
N MET A 177 -13.33 -9.59 -6.30
CA MET A 177 -12.63 -9.77 -7.58
C MET A 177 -11.28 -10.52 -7.48
N LEU A 178 -10.56 -10.36 -6.36
CA LEU A 178 -9.20 -10.89 -6.21
C LEU A 178 -9.08 -12.43 -6.25
N PRO A 179 -9.99 -13.20 -5.65
CA PRO A 179 -9.95 -14.67 -5.73
C PRO A 179 -9.98 -15.18 -7.16
N ALA A 180 -10.83 -14.62 -8.03
CA ALA A 180 -10.87 -15.00 -9.43
C ALA A 180 -9.56 -14.68 -10.16
N ARG A 181 -8.95 -13.52 -9.87
CA ARG A 181 -7.63 -13.16 -10.42
C ARG A 181 -6.52 -14.10 -9.94
N LEU A 182 -6.54 -14.49 -8.66
CA LEU A 182 -5.60 -15.44 -8.09
C LEU A 182 -5.72 -16.82 -8.76
N SER A 183 -6.94 -17.32 -8.96
CA SER A 183 -7.20 -18.57 -9.67
C SER A 183 -6.67 -18.52 -11.11
N ASN A 184 -6.90 -17.42 -11.83
CA ASN A 184 -6.40 -17.24 -13.20
C ASN A 184 -4.87 -17.21 -13.26
N LEU A 185 -4.22 -16.51 -12.32
CA LEU A 185 -2.76 -16.47 -12.21
C LEU A 185 -2.17 -17.85 -11.89
N ALA A 186 -2.85 -18.64 -11.05
CA ALA A 186 -2.42 -19.99 -10.69
C ALA A 186 -2.65 -21.02 -11.83
N ALA A 187 -3.68 -20.81 -12.66
CA ALA A 187 -4.06 -21.71 -13.75
C ALA A 187 -3.22 -21.55 -15.03
N ARG A 188 -2.57 -20.40 -15.24
CA ARG A 188 -1.58 -20.20 -16.31
C ARG A 188 -0.31 -21.01 -15.99
N ARG A 189 -0.26 -22.25 -16.48
CA ARG A 189 0.86 -23.19 -16.43
C ARG A 189 1.36 -23.51 -17.82
#